data_AF-A0A4P7L2G9-F1
#
_entry.id   AF-A0A4P7L2G9-F1
#
_cell.length_a   1.000
_cell.length_b   1.000
_cell.length_c   1.000
_cell.angle_alpha   90.00
_cell.angle_beta   90.00
_cell.angle_gamma   90.00
#
_symmetry.space_group_name_H-M   'P 1'
#
loop_
_entity.id
_entity.type
_entity.pdbx_description
1 polymer ?
#
loop_
_entity_poly.entity_id
_entity_poly.type
_entity_poly.pdbx_seq_one_letter_code
_entity_poly.pdbx_strand_id
1 'polypeptide(L)'
;MIKAAEETLREKYPENRVLIAYHTDKEHHPHVHALLRIPDNGGKRINIRKKDLRELREKFAGNLQKMGYNVKCTHKYDFGKKEQLKREPDRLRNLFEVVEFGRTNYLFDPKNKQQNYITLRTLKNKTEMTRWGSNIADEIKREGVKVGSVIKMRKEGETTVKVPLTDGQGNQQGWSDHKRNNWRIENQGAMGIKPAPFDKLKPLDTSEQLLKQQRGFSLFKQNQEATVKLQEKQKLGIRVGIFKF
;
A
#
# COMPACT_ATOMS: atom_id res chain seq x y z
N MET A 1 -32.27 -12.99 -23.64
CA MET A 1 -32.58 -11.96 -22.60
C MET A 1 -34.00 -12.07 -22.04
N ILE A 2 -35.05 -12.06 -22.86
CA ILE A 2 -36.47 -12.17 -22.42
C ILE A 2 -36.70 -13.41 -21.56
N LYS A 3 -36.32 -14.60 -22.05
CA LYS A 3 -36.48 -15.87 -21.32
C LYS A 3 -35.81 -15.84 -19.95
N ALA A 4 -34.59 -15.30 -19.86
CA ALA A 4 -33.89 -15.17 -18.58
C ALA A 4 -34.64 -14.24 -17.60
N ALA A 5 -35.25 -13.15 -18.08
CA ALA A 5 -36.07 -12.27 -17.25
C ALA A 5 -37.35 -12.96 -16.78
N GLU A 6 -38.01 -13.71 -17.67
CA GLU A 6 -39.20 -14.49 -17.35
C GLU A 6 -38.91 -15.58 -16.30
N GLU A 7 -37.90 -16.41 -16.52
CA GLU A 7 -37.48 -17.46 -15.60
C GLU A 7 -37.16 -16.89 -14.23
N THR A 8 -36.42 -15.79 -14.18
CA THR A 8 -36.06 -15.13 -12.91
C THR A 8 -37.29 -14.71 -12.09
N LEU A 9 -38.31 -14.15 -12.76
CA LEU A 9 -39.52 -13.70 -12.10
C LEU A 9 -40.41 -14.87 -11.70
N ARG A 10 -40.58 -15.89 -12.56
CA ARG A 10 -41.36 -17.09 -12.24
C ARG A 10 -40.74 -17.91 -11.11
N GLU A 11 -39.43 -18.02 -11.06
CA GLU A 11 -38.74 -18.71 -9.96
C GLU A 11 -38.93 -18.02 -8.60
N LYS A 12 -39.01 -16.69 -8.58
CA LYS A 12 -39.10 -15.91 -7.33
C LYS A 12 -40.56 -15.65 -6.92
N TYR A 13 -41.46 -15.49 -7.89
CA TYR A 13 -42.87 -15.15 -7.70
C TYR A 13 -43.77 -16.01 -8.62
N PRO A 14 -43.87 -17.33 -8.38
CA PRO A 14 -44.57 -18.26 -9.29
C PRO A 14 -46.07 -17.97 -9.43
N GLU A 15 -46.71 -17.53 -8.35
CA GLU A 15 -48.17 -17.27 -8.30
C GLU A 15 -48.57 -15.87 -8.77
N ASN A 16 -47.59 -15.05 -9.16
CA ASN A 16 -47.82 -13.69 -9.59
C ASN A 16 -47.86 -13.59 -11.10
N ARG A 17 -48.81 -12.79 -11.61
CA ARG A 17 -48.90 -12.51 -13.04
C ARG A 17 -47.81 -11.54 -13.45
N VAL A 18 -47.13 -11.90 -14.53
CA VAL A 18 -46.04 -11.10 -15.11
C VAL A 18 -46.35 -10.85 -16.58
N LEU A 19 -46.20 -9.59 -17.01
CA LEU A 19 -46.20 -9.21 -18.41
C LEU A 19 -44.79 -8.74 -18.78
N ILE A 20 -44.25 -9.23 -19.88
CA ILE A 20 -42.89 -8.91 -20.31
C ILE A 20 -42.94 -8.39 -21.74
N ALA A 21 -42.26 -7.26 -21.98
CA ALA A 21 -42.07 -6.68 -23.30
C ALA A 21 -40.57 -6.51 -23.57
N TYR A 22 -40.17 -6.76 -24.82
CA TYR A 22 -38.79 -6.61 -25.27
C TYR A 22 -38.71 -5.52 -26.30
N HIS A 23 -37.82 -4.56 -26.06
CA HIS A 23 -37.63 -3.44 -26.95
C HIS A 23 -36.22 -3.46 -27.54
N THR A 24 -36.17 -3.17 -28.83
CA THR A 24 -34.95 -2.94 -29.63
C THR A 24 -34.93 -1.52 -30.21
N ASP A 25 -35.74 -0.64 -29.65
CA ASP A 25 -35.94 0.76 -30.06
C ASP A 25 -34.66 1.60 -29.96
N LYS A 26 -33.72 1.21 -29.10
CA LYS A 26 -32.40 1.82 -28.98
C LYS A 26 -31.35 0.91 -29.60
N GLU A 27 -30.67 1.44 -30.61
CA GLU A 27 -29.77 0.75 -31.55
C GLU A 27 -28.67 -0.11 -30.89
N HIS A 28 -28.33 0.16 -29.61
CA HIS A 28 -27.32 -0.58 -28.86
C HIS A 28 -27.73 -0.98 -27.43
N HIS A 29 -29.01 -0.90 -27.08
CA HIS A 29 -29.50 -1.21 -25.73
C HIS A 29 -30.78 -2.05 -25.76
N PRO A 30 -30.70 -3.31 -26.26
CA PRO A 30 -31.81 -4.24 -26.12
C PRO A 30 -32.15 -4.40 -24.65
N HIS A 31 -33.39 -4.12 -24.28
CA HIS A 31 -33.83 -4.19 -22.90
C HIS A 31 -35.22 -4.80 -22.78
N VAL A 32 -35.52 -5.27 -21.57
CA VAL A 32 -36.76 -5.95 -21.24
C VAL A 32 -37.48 -5.13 -20.18
N HIS A 33 -38.74 -4.78 -20.44
CA HIS A 33 -39.66 -4.29 -19.44
C HIS A 33 -40.44 -5.46 -18.86
N ALA A 34 -40.48 -5.58 -17.53
CA ALA A 34 -41.28 -6.58 -16.85
C ALA A 34 -42.22 -5.89 -15.85
N LEU A 35 -43.52 -6.13 -16.03
CA LEU A 35 -44.60 -5.68 -15.17
C LEU A 35 -45.02 -6.86 -14.29
N LEU A 36 -44.70 -6.79 -13.00
CA LEU A 36 -45.10 -7.77 -12.00
C LEU A 36 -46.32 -7.25 -11.23
N ARG A 37 -47.42 -8.01 -11.27
CA ARG A 37 -48.60 -7.72 -10.45
C ARG A 37 -48.30 -8.03 -8.98
N ILE A 38 -48.50 -7.02 -8.10
CA ILE A 38 -48.18 -7.13 -6.66
C ILE A 38 -49.05 -8.16 -5.91
N PRO A 39 -50.38 -8.22 -6.09
CA PRO A 39 -51.18 -9.33 -5.56
C PRO A 39 -50.97 -10.59 -6.41
N ASP A 40 -50.76 -11.72 -5.76
CA ASP A 40 -50.78 -13.03 -6.41
C ASP A 40 -52.22 -13.45 -6.79
N ASN A 41 -52.35 -14.64 -7.39
CA ASN A 41 -53.66 -15.20 -7.76
C ASN A 41 -54.60 -15.44 -6.56
N GLY A 42 -54.05 -15.58 -5.34
CA GLY A 42 -54.80 -15.74 -4.09
C GLY A 42 -55.07 -14.42 -3.34
N GLY A 43 -54.65 -13.28 -3.90
CA GLY A 43 -54.83 -11.95 -3.30
C GLY A 43 -53.76 -11.56 -2.27
N LYS A 44 -52.78 -12.41 -1.99
CA LYS A 44 -51.66 -12.08 -1.09
C LYS A 44 -50.70 -11.14 -1.80
N ARG A 45 -50.32 -10.06 -1.11
CA ARG A 45 -49.46 -9.01 -1.65
C ARG A 45 -47.99 -9.33 -1.42
N ILE A 46 -47.17 -9.17 -2.46
CA ILE A 46 -45.71 -9.21 -2.32
C ILE A 46 -45.21 -7.95 -1.59
N ASN A 47 -44.26 -8.13 -0.68
CA ASN A 47 -43.46 -7.04 -0.10
C ASN A 47 -42.01 -7.14 -0.59
N ILE A 48 -41.64 -6.34 -1.60
CA ILE A 48 -40.31 -6.38 -2.22
C ILE A 48 -39.30 -5.63 -1.33
N ARG A 49 -38.35 -6.33 -0.73
CA ARG A 49 -37.29 -5.74 0.09
C ARG A 49 -35.97 -5.63 -0.69
N LYS A 50 -35.00 -4.92 -0.10
CA LYS A 50 -33.63 -4.81 -0.67
C LYS A 50 -32.96 -6.17 -0.94
N LYS A 51 -33.24 -7.17 -0.09
CA LYS A 51 -32.76 -8.55 -0.27
C LYS A 51 -33.37 -9.20 -1.52
N ASP A 52 -34.67 -9.02 -1.77
CA ASP A 52 -35.32 -9.58 -2.95
C ASP A 52 -34.79 -8.94 -4.24
N LEU A 53 -34.58 -7.62 -4.26
CA LEU A 53 -33.91 -6.93 -5.37
C LEU A 53 -32.48 -7.44 -5.62
N ARG A 54 -31.81 -7.93 -4.58
CA ARG A 54 -30.48 -8.53 -4.69
C ARG A 54 -30.55 -9.91 -5.33
N GLU A 55 -31.42 -10.76 -4.81
CA GLU A 55 -31.65 -12.11 -5.34
C GLU A 55 -32.10 -12.08 -6.81
N LEU A 56 -33.00 -11.16 -7.18
CA LEU A 56 -33.42 -11.00 -8.59
C LEU A 56 -32.26 -10.66 -9.51
N ARG A 57 -31.32 -9.79 -9.10
CA ARG A 57 -30.14 -9.45 -9.90
C ARG A 57 -29.17 -10.63 -10.07
N GLU A 58 -28.96 -11.38 -9.00
CA GLU A 58 -28.08 -12.55 -9.00
C GLU A 58 -28.67 -13.68 -9.86
N LYS A 59 -29.95 -13.98 -9.68
CA LYS A 59 -30.67 -14.99 -10.47
C LYS A 59 -30.74 -14.61 -11.94
N PHE A 60 -31.02 -13.35 -12.26
CA PHE A 60 -31.05 -12.90 -13.65
C PHE A 60 -29.70 -13.06 -14.34
N ALA A 61 -28.60 -12.66 -13.67
CA ALA A 61 -27.26 -12.88 -14.19
C ALA A 61 -26.94 -14.39 -14.33
N GLY A 62 -27.33 -15.21 -13.36
CA GLY A 62 -27.15 -16.67 -13.42
C GLY A 62 -27.93 -17.32 -14.58
N ASN A 63 -29.18 -16.92 -14.80
CA ASN A 63 -29.99 -17.43 -15.92
C ASN A 63 -29.45 -16.97 -17.27
N LEU A 64 -28.91 -15.76 -17.37
CA LEU A 64 -28.15 -15.34 -18.55
C LEU A 64 -26.87 -16.18 -18.76
N GLN A 65 -26.11 -16.47 -17.69
CA GLN A 65 -24.92 -17.33 -17.78
C GLN A 65 -25.25 -18.75 -18.25
N LYS A 66 -26.35 -19.35 -17.76
CA LYS A 66 -26.83 -20.67 -18.22
C LYS A 66 -27.15 -20.68 -19.72
N MET A 67 -27.56 -19.53 -20.27
CA MET A 67 -27.79 -19.34 -21.70
C MET A 67 -26.52 -19.01 -22.50
N GLY A 68 -25.33 -19.04 -21.88
CA GLY A 68 -24.05 -18.81 -22.53
C GLY A 68 -23.57 -17.35 -22.56
N TYR A 69 -24.27 -16.42 -21.92
CA TYR A 69 -23.85 -15.03 -21.87
C TYR A 69 -22.76 -14.79 -20.82
N ASN A 70 -21.66 -14.14 -21.22
CA ASN A 70 -20.61 -13.71 -20.30
C ASN A 70 -21.02 -12.44 -19.54
N VAL A 71 -21.86 -12.61 -18.51
CA VAL A 71 -22.31 -11.53 -17.63
C VAL A 71 -21.93 -11.82 -16.19
N LYS A 72 -21.82 -10.77 -15.37
CA LYS A 72 -21.56 -10.91 -13.93
C LYS A 72 -22.44 -9.93 -13.15
N CYS A 73 -23.16 -10.42 -12.15
CA CYS A 73 -23.80 -9.56 -11.16
C CYS A 73 -22.69 -8.89 -10.33
N THR A 74 -22.49 -7.58 -10.51
CA THR A 74 -21.53 -6.82 -9.69
C THR A 74 -22.18 -6.40 -8.37
N HIS A 75 -21.50 -6.71 -7.27
CA HIS A 75 -21.95 -6.35 -5.93
C HIS A 75 -21.42 -4.95 -5.61
N LYS A 76 -22.31 -3.95 -5.51
CA LYS A 76 -21.92 -2.66 -4.91
C LYS A 76 -21.60 -2.91 -3.42
N TYR A 77 -20.31 -2.94 -3.13
CA TYR A 77 -19.60 -2.70 -1.86
C TYR A 77 -20.28 -3.22 -0.58
N ASP A 78 -19.79 -4.35 -0.06
CA ASP A 78 -20.17 -4.85 1.27
C ASP A 78 -19.33 -4.13 2.35
N PHE A 79 -19.91 -3.09 2.96
CA PHE A 79 -19.25 -2.24 3.94
C PHE A 79 -18.74 -3.05 5.15
N GLY A 80 -19.48 -4.09 5.56
CA GLY A 80 -19.15 -4.94 6.72
C GLY A 80 -17.93 -5.83 6.49
N LYS A 81 -17.74 -6.30 5.25
CA LYS A 81 -16.58 -7.14 4.89
C LYS A 81 -15.26 -6.36 4.99
N LYS A 82 -15.27 -5.06 4.68
CA LYS A 82 -14.12 -4.16 4.89
C LYS A 82 -13.85 -3.93 6.38
N GLU A 83 -14.89 -3.85 7.20
CA GLU A 83 -14.77 -3.74 8.66
C GLU A 83 -14.13 -5.00 9.26
N GLN A 84 -14.55 -6.19 8.85
CA GLN A 84 -13.94 -7.46 9.26
C GLN A 84 -12.49 -7.60 8.80
N LEU A 85 -12.19 -7.26 7.53
CA LEU A 85 -10.82 -7.24 7.02
C LEU A 85 -9.92 -6.18 7.70
N LYS A 86 -10.51 -5.09 8.22
CA LYS A 86 -9.79 -4.12 9.06
C LYS A 86 -9.55 -4.63 10.48
N ARG A 87 -10.44 -5.49 11.00
CA ARG A 87 -10.36 -6.05 12.35
C ARG A 87 -9.28 -7.12 12.47
N GLU A 88 -9.03 -7.89 11.42
CA GLU A 88 -7.85 -8.75 11.39
C GLU A 88 -6.58 -7.89 11.25
N PRO A 89 -5.69 -7.87 12.25
CA PRO A 89 -4.44 -7.15 12.10
C PRO A 89 -3.62 -7.83 10.99
N ASP A 90 -3.40 -7.14 9.88
CA ASP A 90 -2.47 -7.60 8.85
C ASP A 90 -1.08 -7.77 9.50
N ARG A 91 -0.70 -9.03 9.75
CA ARG A 91 0.52 -9.40 10.49
C ARG A 91 1.79 -8.89 9.81
N LEU A 92 1.71 -8.57 8.52
CA LEU A 92 2.81 -8.05 7.71
C LEU A 92 2.79 -6.52 7.62
N ARG A 93 1.84 -5.84 8.27
CA ARG A 93 1.73 -4.38 8.23
C ARG A 93 2.96 -3.74 8.87
N ASN A 94 3.55 -2.79 8.16
CA ASN A 94 4.77 -2.06 8.54
C ASN A 94 6.02 -2.97 8.68
N LEU A 95 5.96 -4.21 8.22
CA LEU A 95 7.11 -5.11 8.12
C LEU A 95 7.71 -4.99 6.72
N PHE A 96 9.03 -4.80 6.68
CA PHE A 96 9.77 -4.56 5.45
C PHE A 96 11.08 -5.32 5.46
N GLU A 97 11.49 -5.76 4.29
CA GLU A 97 12.86 -6.23 4.06
C GLU A 97 13.73 -5.03 3.64
N VAL A 98 14.91 -4.91 4.21
CA VAL A 98 15.87 -3.85 3.88
C VAL A 98 16.62 -4.22 2.61
N VAL A 99 16.40 -3.47 1.53
CA VAL A 99 17.07 -3.68 0.24
C VAL A 99 18.42 -2.99 0.21
N GLU A 100 18.45 -1.72 0.63
CA GLU A 100 19.66 -0.91 0.63
C GLU A 100 19.47 0.26 1.61
N PHE A 101 20.57 0.80 2.11
CA PHE A 101 20.55 2.07 2.81
C PHE A 101 21.89 2.77 2.64
N GLY A 102 21.86 4.09 2.67
CA GLY A 102 23.02 4.90 2.34
C GLY A 102 22.81 6.37 2.64
N ARG A 103 23.76 7.17 2.18
CA ARG A 103 23.68 8.63 2.21
C ARG A 103 23.94 9.16 0.81
N THR A 104 22.97 9.87 0.26
CA THR A 104 23.06 10.45 -1.08
C THR A 104 22.20 11.70 -1.16
N ASN A 105 22.25 12.42 -2.28
CA ASN A 105 21.43 13.60 -2.50
C ASN A 105 19.94 13.24 -2.42
N TYR A 106 19.14 14.07 -1.73
CA TYR A 106 17.71 13.81 -1.53
C TYR A 106 16.99 13.61 -2.88
N LEU A 107 16.14 12.59 -2.98
CA LEU A 107 15.49 12.13 -4.21
C LEU A 107 16.46 11.70 -5.33
N PHE A 108 17.72 11.42 -4.99
CA PHE A 108 18.79 11.08 -5.94
C PHE A 108 19.10 12.21 -6.95
N ASP A 109 18.72 13.45 -6.64
CA ASP A 109 19.03 14.62 -7.47
C ASP A 109 20.29 15.32 -6.94
N PRO A 110 21.39 15.40 -7.72
CA PRO A 110 22.64 16.04 -7.32
C PRO A 110 22.51 17.47 -6.79
N LYS A 111 21.47 18.21 -7.19
CA LYS A 111 21.22 19.59 -6.74
C LYS A 111 20.80 19.66 -5.27
N ASN A 112 20.23 18.58 -4.73
CA ASN A 112 19.70 18.55 -3.37
C ASN A 112 20.79 18.25 -2.34
N LYS A 113 20.58 18.71 -1.10
CA LYS A 113 21.45 18.37 0.02
C LYS A 113 21.46 16.85 0.27
N GLN A 114 22.62 16.31 0.64
CA GLN A 114 22.73 14.91 1.00
C GLN A 114 21.94 14.58 2.27
N GLN A 115 21.21 13.46 2.22
CA GLN A 115 20.45 12.91 3.32
C GLN A 115 20.63 11.39 3.42
N ASN A 116 20.32 10.86 4.59
CA ASN A 116 20.32 9.42 4.82
C ASN A 116 19.01 8.84 4.26
N TYR A 117 19.12 7.69 3.58
CA TYR A 117 17.98 6.95 3.05
C TYR A 117 18.04 5.48 3.43
N ILE A 118 16.87 4.86 3.39
CA ILE A 118 16.69 3.42 3.42
C ILE A 118 15.65 3.03 2.37
N THR A 119 16.00 2.06 1.53
CA THR A 119 15.11 1.42 0.56
C THR A 119 14.59 0.12 1.14
N LEU A 120 13.26 0.00 1.13
CA LEU A 120 12.51 -1.04 1.81
C LEU A 120 11.63 -1.76 0.81
N ARG A 121 11.54 -3.08 0.93
CA ARG A 121 10.65 -3.92 0.15
C ARG A 121 9.52 -4.46 1.02
N THR A 122 8.28 -4.27 0.58
CA THR A 122 7.11 -4.85 1.26
C THR A 122 7.11 -6.37 1.13
N LEU A 123 6.84 -7.09 2.21
CA LEU A 123 6.79 -8.56 2.17
C LEU A 123 5.59 -9.09 1.37
N LYS A 124 4.49 -8.33 1.33
CA LYS A 124 3.23 -8.73 0.70
C LYS A 124 3.27 -8.63 -0.83
N ASN A 125 3.65 -7.47 -1.35
CA ASN A 125 3.56 -7.16 -2.79
C ASN A 125 4.94 -6.99 -3.44
N LYS A 126 6.03 -7.19 -2.69
CA LYS A 126 7.42 -6.96 -3.14
C LYS A 126 7.67 -5.56 -3.73
N THR A 127 6.80 -4.60 -3.41
CA THR A 127 6.95 -3.21 -3.83
C THR A 127 8.05 -2.53 -3.04
N GLU A 128 8.94 -1.82 -3.72
CA GLU A 128 10.05 -1.08 -3.13
C GLU A 128 9.66 0.38 -2.86
N MET A 129 10.16 0.94 -1.77
CA MET A 129 9.98 2.33 -1.40
C MET A 129 11.19 2.88 -0.68
N THR A 130 11.60 4.09 -1.03
CA THR A 130 12.67 4.79 -0.33
C THR A 130 12.09 5.72 0.74
N ARG A 131 12.72 5.71 1.91
CA ARG A 131 12.41 6.59 3.04
C ARG A 131 13.64 7.40 3.39
N TRP A 132 13.42 8.68 3.63
CA TRP A 132 14.45 9.66 3.96
C TRP A 132 14.25 10.18 5.37
N GLY A 133 15.33 10.38 6.11
CA GLY A 133 15.27 10.87 7.48
C GLY A 133 16.64 10.98 8.13
N SER A 134 16.85 12.06 8.88
CA SER A 134 18.15 12.28 9.54
C SER A 134 18.47 11.25 10.61
N ASN A 135 17.46 10.68 11.26
CA ASN A 135 17.63 9.70 12.35
C ASN A 135 17.79 8.25 11.88
N ILE A 136 17.58 7.96 10.58
CA ILE A 136 17.64 6.60 10.03
C ILE A 136 19.01 5.95 10.29
N ALA A 137 20.09 6.71 10.20
CA ALA A 137 21.46 6.22 10.44
C ALA A 137 21.65 5.66 11.85
N ASP A 138 21.16 6.40 12.85
CA ASP A 138 21.33 6.02 14.25
C ASP A 138 20.47 4.80 14.57
N GLU A 139 19.27 4.76 14.02
CA GLU A 139 18.33 3.65 14.19
C GLU A 139 18.88 2.36 13.56
N ILE A 140 19.42 2.43 12.34
CA ILE A 140 20.11 1.29 11.69
C ILE A 140 21.28 0.80 12.55
N LYS A 141 22.12 1.73 13.05
CA LYS A 141 23.26 1.39 13.89
C LYS A 141 22.84 0.76 15.21
N ARG A 142 21.83 1.34 15.87
CA ARG A 142 21.32 0.87 17.17
C ARG A 142 20.77 -0.53 17.05
N GLU A 143 19.95 -0.78 16.03
CA GLU A 143 19.26 -2.05 15.81
C GLU A 143 20.13 -3.10 15.07
N GLY A 144 21.37 -2.76 14.74
CA GLY A 144 22.29 -3.66 14.02
C GLY A 144 21.76 -4.11 12.66
N VAL A 145 21.00 -3.24 11.98
CA VAL A 145 20.31 -3.58 10.72
C VAL A 145 21.32 -3.74 9.59
N LYS A 146 21.18 -4.84 8.85
CA LYS A 146 21.96 -5.16 7.65
C LYS A 146 21.05 -5.23 6.43
N VAL A 147 21.62 -5.11 5.23
CA VAL A 147 20.90 -5.44 3.99
C VAL A 147 20.38 -6.88 4.07
N GLY A 148 19.11 -7.08 3.71
CA GLY A 148 18.36 -8.33 3.87
C GLY A 148 17.66 -8.51 5.22
N SER A 149 17.84 -7.60 6.19
CA SER A 149 17.16 -7.70 7.49
C SER A 149 15.66 -7.40 7.35
N VAL A 150 14.83 -8.09 8.13
CA VAL A 150 13.41 -7.77 8.25
C VAL A 150 13.20 -6.82 9.42
N ILE A 151 12.72 -5.62 9.12
CA ILE A 151 12.50 -4.56 10.09
C ILE A 151 11.03 -4.16 10.15
N LYS A 152 10.60 -3.72 11.32
CA LYS A 152 9.37 -2.97 11.47
C LYS A 152 9.71 -1.48 11.46
N MET A 153 9.09 -0.72 10.58
CA MET A 153 9.35 0.72 10.45
C MET A 153 8.07 1.54 10.55
N ARG A 154 8.06 2.53 11.44
CA ARG A 154 6.92 3.44 11.65
C ARG A 154 7.39 4.89 11.78
N LYS A 155 6.54 5.83 11.37
CA LYS A 155 6.71 7.26 11.66
C LYS A 155 6.19 7.51 13.08
N GLU A 156 7.06 7.90 14.00
CA GLU A 156 6.71 8.10 15.42
C GLU A 156 6.41 9.57 15.75
N GLY A 157 6.87 10.49 14.91
CA GLY A 157 6.58 11.92 15.06
C GLY A 157 7.35 12.78 14.08
N GLU A 158 7.38 14.08 14.37
CA GLU A 158 8.13 15.09 13.64
C GLU A 158 8.94 15.92 14.63
N THR A 159 10.22 16.16 14.34
CA THR A 159 11.04 17.12 15.07
C THR A 159 11.18 18.37 14.21
N THR A 160 10.92 19.54 14.80
CA THR A 160 11.22 20.83 14.17
C THR A 160 12.70 21.15 14.37
N VAL A 161 13.36 21.49 13.27
CA VAL A 161 14.80 21.68 13.18
C VAL A 161 15.05 23.06 12.56
N LYS A 162 15.74 23.94 13.29
CA LYS A 162 16.03 25.33 12.88
C LYS A 162 17.28 25.39 12.01
N VAL A 163 17.13 25.58 10.71
CA VAL A 163 18.25 25.66 9.76
C VAL A 163 18.65 27.13 9.57
N PRO A 164 19.94 27.50 9.67
CA PRO A 164 20.37 28.87 9.39
C PRO A 164 20.16 29.20 7.90
N LEU A 165 19.55 30.35 7.63
CA LEU A 165 19.44 30.97 6.31
C LEU A 165 20.75 31.70 6.02
N THR A 166 21.47 31.30 4.98
CA THR A 166 22.68 31.97 4.49
C THR A 166 22.37 32.75 3.22
N ASP A 167 22.89 33.99 3.13
CA ASP A 167 22.88 34.80 1.93
C ASP A 167 23.84 34.22 0.85
N GLY A 168 23.77 34.70 -0.40
CA GLY A 168 24.65 34.30 -1.51
C GLY A 168 26.15 34.52 -1.25
N GLN A 169 26.51 35.29 -0.22
CA GLN A 169 27.88 35.50 0.26
C GLN A 169 28.25 34.64 1.48
N GLY A 170 27.38 33.75 1.94
CA GLY A 170 27.64 32.81 3.04
C GLY A 170 27.38 33.34 4.45
N ASN A 171 26.94 34.60 4.60
CA ASN A 171 26.62 35.20 5.90
C ASN A 171 25.23 34.76 6.40
N GLN A 172 25.11 34.43 7.69
CA GLN A 172 23.86 33.98 8.31
C GLN A 172 22.88 35.15 8.51
N GLN A 173 21.75 35.13 7.80
CA GLN A 173 20.71 36.18 7.81
C GLN A 173 19.48 35.82 8.66
N GLY A 174 19.36 34.58 9.15
CA GLY A 174 18.23 34.19 9.99
C GLY A 174 18.10 32.68 10.21
N TRP A 175 16.96 32.25 10.73
CA TRP A 175 16.63 30.84 10.96
C TRP A 175 15.35 30.47 10.20
N SER A 176 15.33 29.30 9.58
CA SER A 176 14.16 28.70 8.96
C SER A 176 13.77 27.40 9.69
N ASP A 177 12.49 27.25 10.00
CA ASP A 177 11.96 26.06 10.66
C ASP A 177 11.66 24.97 9.62
N HIS A 178 12.32 23.82 9.75
CA HIS A 178 12.05 22.65 8.90
C HIS A 178 11.57 21.47 9.72
N LYS A 179 10.49 20.83 9.27
CA LYS A 179 9.97 19.60 9.87
C LYS A 179 10.72 18.40 9.34
N ARG A 180 11.19 17.54 10.25
CA ARG A 180 11.84 16.27 9.90
C ARG A 180 11.06 15.10 10.50
N ASN A 181 10.75 14.12 9.66
CA ASN A 181 10.09 12.89 10.10
C ASN A 181 11.04 12.06 10.98
N ASN A 182 10.54 11.61 12.13
CA ASN A 182 11.23 10.66 12.98
C ASN A 182 10.76 9.25 12.66
N TRP A 183 11.68 8.46 12.10
CA TRP A 183 11.45 7.06 11.81
C TRP A 183 11.93 6.18 12.95
N ARG A 184 11.07 5.31 13.48
CA ARG A 184 11.48 4.24 14.38
C ARG A 184 11.71 2.98 13.57
N ILE A 185 12.85 2.35 13.78
CA ILE A 185 13.18 1.04 13.22
C ILE A 185 13.30 0.05 14.39
N GLU A 186 12.66 -1.11 14.24
CA GLU A 186 12.76 -2.23 15.17
C GLU A 186 13.18 -3.45 14.35
N ASN A 187 14.38 -3.98 14.60
CA ASN A 187 14.87 -5.16 13.89
C ASN A 187 14.22 -6.42 14.46
N GLN A 188 13.45 -7.15 13.65
CA GLN A 188 12.73 -8.33 14.12
C GLN A 188 13.65 -9.55 14.33
N GLY A 189 14.88 -9.51 13.81
CA GLY A 189 15.90 -10.53 14.04
C GLY A 189 16.76 -10.31 15.28
N ALA A 190 16.69 -9.13 15.91
CA ALA A 190 17.46 -8.78 17.10
C ALA A 190 16.51 -8.54 18.27
N MET A 191 16.35 -9.51 19.17
CA MET A 191 15.52 -9.34 20.36
C MET A 191 16.20 -8.39 21.36
N GLY A 192 15.50 -7.35 21.82
CA GLY A 192 15.73 -6.82 23.17
C GLY A 192 16.28 -5.39 23.36
N ILE A 193 16.24 -4.48 22.37
CA ILE A 193 16.64 -3.09 22.60
C ILE A 193 15.42 -2.23 23.00
N LYS A 194 15.44 -1.65 24.21
CA LYS A 194 14.38 -0.73 24.66
C LYS A 194 14.46 0.59 23.86
N PRO A 195 13.36 1.07 23.26
CA PRO A 195 13.37 2.31 22.48
C PRO A 195 13.53 3.54 23.37
N ALA A 196 14.43 4.46 22.98
CA ALA A 196 14.55 5.78 23.61
C ALA A 196 13.55 6.78 22.98
N PRO A 197 12.93 7.70 23.75
CA PRO A 197 11.97 8.68 23.22
C PRO A 197 12.65 9.69 22.27
N PHE A 198 11.87 10.27 21.35
CA PHE A 198 12.33 11.36 20.48
C PHE A 198 12.06 12.73 21.11
N ASP A 199 13.04 13.62 21.08
CA ASP A 199 12.83 15.01 21.53
C ASP A 199 12.04 15.83 20.50
N LYS A 200 11.14 16.68 20.99
CA LYS A 200 10.25 17.52 20.18
C LYS A 200 10.97 18.67 19.46
N LEU A 201 12.07 19.16 20.04
CA LEU A 201 12.89 20.25 19.52
C LEU A 201 14.36 19.84 19.64
N LYS A 202 15.16 20.07 18.57
CA LYS A 202 16.60 19.78 18.57
C LYS A 202 17.38 20.97 18.00
N PRO A 203 18.22 21.66 18.79
CA PRO A 203 19.09 22.72 18.29
C PRO A 203 20.14 22.15 17.33
N LEU A 204 20.49 22.92 16.30
CA LEU A 204 21.29 22.46 15.16
C LEU A 204 22.81 22.74 15.27
N ASP A 205 23.22 23.42 16.34
CA ASP A 205 24.54 24.06 16.49
C ASP A 205 25.44 23.38 17.52
N THR A 206 25.03 22.23 18.06
CA THR A 206 25.78 21.54 19.11
C THR A 206 26.87 20.67 18.50
N SER A 207 28.09 20.69 19.07
CA SER A 207 29.25 19.87 18.64
C SER A 207 28.93 18.37 18.52
N GLU A 208 27.97 17.89 19.32
CA GLU A 208 27.45 16.53 19.28
C GLU A 208 26.80 16.18 17.93
N GLN A 209 26.14 17.14 17.27
CA GLN A 209 25.50 16.92 15.98
C GLN A 209 26.51 16.83 14.83
N LEU A 210 27.61 17.59 14.90
CA LEU A 210 28.71 17.48 13.95
C LEU A 210 29.35 16.08 14.01
N LEU A 211 29.64 15.60 15.24
CA LEU A 211 30.11 14.24 15.49
C LEU A 211 29.11 13.18 15.02
N LYS A 212 27.82 13.42 15.21
CA LYS A 212 26.74 12.53 14.76
C LYS A 212 26.65 12.46 13.23
N GLN A 213 26.78 13.59 12.54
CA GLN A 213 26.84 13.64 11.09
C GLN A 213 28.04 12.86 10.55
N GLN A 214 29.20 12.98 11.19
CA GLN A 214 30.40 12.20 10.86
C GLN A 214 30.23 10.69 11.11
N ARG A 215 29.59 10.29 12.21
CA ARG A 215 29.30 8.87 12.52
C ARG A 215 28.31 8.24 11.53
N GLY A 216 27.28 8.97 11.13
CA GLY A 216 26.38 8.53 10.07
C GLY A 216 27.13 8.35 8.76
N PHE A 217 28.01 9.30 8.42
CA PHE A 217 28.84 9.25 7.22
C PHE A 217 29.73 8.00 7.16
N SER A 218 30.42 7.65 8.26
CA SER A 218 31.28 6.45 8.29
C SER A 218 30.50 5.15 8.16
N LEU A 219 29.35 5.02 8.84
CA LEU A 219 28.51 3.82 8.76
C LEU A 219 28.00 3.57 7.34
N PHE A 220 27.51 4.61 6.65
CA PHE A 220 26.99 4.45 5.30
C PHE A 220 28.09 4.23 4.28
N LYS A 221 29.27 4.86 4.45
CA LYS A 221 30.43 4.57 3.60
C LYS A 221 30.85 3.10 3.72
N GLN A 222 30.93 2.56 4.94
CA GLN A 222 31.23 1.14 5.17
C GLN A 222 30.19 0.21 4.54
N ASN A 223 28.90 0.56 4.61
CA ASN A 223 27.84 -0.26 4.00
C ASN A 223 27.86 -0.17 2.47
N GLN A 224 28.11 1.01 1.89
CA GLN A 224 28.27 1.17 0.44
C GLN A 224 29.47 0.37 -0.07
N GLU A 225 30.60 0.39 0.63
CA GLU A 225 31.76 -0.45 0.32
C GLU A 225 31.43 -1.95 0.43
N ALA A 226 30.62 -2.34 1.43
CA ALA A 226 30.21 -3.72 1.61
C ALA A 226 29.24 -4.20 0.50
N THR A 227 28.27 -3.37 0.07
CA THR A 227 27.36 -3.70 -1.02
C THR A 227 28.09 -3.80 -2.36
N VAL A 228 29.00 -2.87 -2.66
CA VAL A 228 29.84 -2.95 -3.86
C VAL A 228 30.66 -4.24 -3.89
N LYS A 229 31.34 -4.60 -2.78
CA LYS A 229 32.08 -5.86 -2.66
C LYS A 229 31.19 -7.10 -2.85
N LEU A 230 29.95 -7.06 -2.35
CA LEU A 230 29.00 -8.17 -2.48
C LEU A 230 28.51 -8.34 -3.93
N GLN A 231 28.27 -7.23 -4.63
CA GLN A 231 27.96 -7.22 -6.07
C GLN A 231 29.14 -7.70 -6.92
N GLU A 232 30.37 -7.31 -6.60
CA GLU A 232 31.58 -7.78 -7.29
C GLU A 232 31.77 -9.30 -7.13
N LYS A 233 31.60 -9.83 -5.91
CA LYS A 233 31.63 -11.27 -5.65
C LYS A 233 30.55 -12.03 -6.41
N GLN A 234 29.33 -11.50 -6.47
CA GLN A 234 28.24 -12.10 -7.26
C GLN A 234 28.56 -12.12 -8.77
N LYS A 235 29.16 -11.06 -9.31
CA LYS A 235 29.62 -11.00 -10.72
C LYS A 235 30.73 -12.01 -11.01
N LEU A 236 31.66 -12.20 -10.07
CA LEU A 236 32.73 -13.20 -10.19
C LEU A 236 32.20 -14.64 -10.11
N GLY A 237 31.18 -14.89 -9.29
CA GLY A 237 30.54 -16.21 -9.15
C GLY A 237 29.67 -16.66 -10.35
N ILE A 238 29.31 -15.74 -11.25
CA ILE A 238 28.54 -16.03 -12.49
C ILE A 238 29.48 -16.41 -13.65
N ARG A 239 30.79 -16.53 -13.44
CA ARG A 239 31.70 -17.19 -14.39
C ARG A 239 31.70 -18.72 -14.18
N VAL A 240 30.55 -19.36 -14.37
CA VAL A 240 30.48 -20.82 -14.49
C VAL A 240 30.75 -21.18 -15.96
N GLY A 241 31.79 -21.97 -16.17
CA GLY A 241 32.40 -22.24 -17.47
C GLY A 241 31.44 -22.81 -18.51
N ILE A 242 31.55 -22.25 -19.71
CA ILE A 242 31.10 -22.91 -20.94
C ILE A 242 32.10 -24.04 -21.19
N PHE A 243 31.80 -25.25 -20.70
CA PHE A 243 32.41 -26.45 -21.26
C PHE A 243 31.75 -26.70 -22.62
N LYS A 244 32.52 -26.53 -23.70
CA LYS A 244 32.15 -27.03 -25.01
C LYS A 244 32.30 -28.56 -25.00
N PHE A 245 31.26 -29.24 -25.49
CA PHE A 245 31.23 -30.68 -25.79
C PHE A 245 32.36 -31.08 -26.74
#